data_AF-A0AA89C5F7-F1
#
_entry.id   AF-A0AA89C5F7-F1
#
_cell.length_a   1.000
_cell.length_b   1.000
_cell.length_c   1.000
_cell.angle_alpha   90.00
_cell.angle_beta   90.00
_cell.angle_gamma   90.00
#
_symmetry.space_group_name_H-M   'P 1'
#
loop_
_entity.id
_entity.type
_entity.pdbx_description
1 polymer ?
#
loop_
_entity_poly.entity_id
_entity_poly.type
_entity_poly.pdbx_seq_one_letter_code
_entity_poly.pdbx_strand_id
1 'polypeptide(L)'
;MLGKAPRFYDCFHCGRRTKPKDRFRISKDHKQVLSKLSGRTPSEHHFICNRCRHVCRSYIKQKNDRYRKTDNFETENRTASVPLSPPSVVLPFPSTSRGHSYCCICKKPGPKLIVVPTDVRHRIFITREVIIPAWSRCCPVHLQGTIDDLKPATEKTTLSRTTITQLIKSFRDEVIRQERTRLDFNSLSNAEHMDLLGISRESLVDMERYIEGRVRATPARSVRTSLTIFLMKMRGGESNKVLSTLFNVSKSSVRRCIRSVRSALMSGEFVREKLGFQHTTREKRPYKGNNQDPVQ
;
A
#
# COMPACT_ATOMS: atom_id res chain seq x y z
N MET A 1 64.12 29.36 16.33
CA MET A 1 62.78 29.85 16.71
C MET A 1 61.79 28.68 16.66
N LEU A 2 61.44 28.10 17.81
CA LEU A 2 60.55 26.93 17.90
C LEU A 2 59.08 27.38 17.91
N GLY A 3 58.43 27.33 16.74
CA GLY A 3 57.02 27.69 16.59
C GLY A 3 56.09 26.75 17.36
N LYS A 4 55.21 27.31 18.21
CA LYS A 4 54.18 26.57 18.94
C LYS A 4 53.27 25.82 17.94
N ALA A 5 53.14 24.51 18.11
CA ALA A 5 52.29 23.67 17.25
C ALA A 5 50.81 24.15 17.30
N PRO A 6 50.09 24.15 16.16
CA PRO A 6 48.69 24.57 16.11
C PRO A 6 47.80 23.77 17.07
N ARG A 7 46.96 24.47 17.84
CA ARG A 7 46.01 23.85 18.78
C ARG A 7 44.85 23.13 18.08
N PHE A 8 44.59 23.43 16.80
CA PHE A 8 43.52 22.83 16.00
C PHE A 8 43.92 22.73 14.52
N TYR A 9 43.35 21.76 13.81
CA TYR A 9 43.60 21.50 12.38
C TYR A 9 42.28 21.34 11.63
N ASP A 10 42.17 21.85 10.41
CA ASP A 10 40.95 21.72 9.63
C ASP A 10 40.90 20.39 8.86
N CYS A 11 39.75 19.71 8.95
CA CYS A 11 39.48 18.50 8.20
C CYS A 11 39.33 18.82 6.71
N PHE A 12 40.15 18.19 5.87
CA PHE A 12 40.11 18.36 4.41
C PHE A 12 38.74 18.07 3.78
N HIS A 13 37.99 17.10 4.33
CA HIS A 13 36.70 16.69 3.75
C HIS A 13 35.54 17.58 4.18
N CYS A 14 35.47 17.96 5.46
CA CYS A 14 34.29 18.64 6.03
C CYS A 14 34.56 20.02 6.62
N GLY A 15 35.80 20.51 6.55
CA GLY A 15 36.20 21.82 7.06
C GLY A 15 36.17 21.97 8.58
N ARG A 16 35.81 20.92 9.34
CA ARG A 16 35.72 21.00 10.81
C ARG A 16 37.10 21.05 11.45
N ARG A 17 37.27 21.94 12.44
CA ARG A 17 38.43 21.99 13.33
C ARG A 17 38.52 20.73 14.18
N THR A 18 39.70 20.12 14.18
CA THR A 18 40.03 18.87 14.87
C THR A 18 41.14 19.10 15.87
N LYS A 19 41.04 18.45 17.04
CA LYS A 19 42.11 18.47 18.04
C LYS A 19 43.31 17.66 17.52
N PRO A 20 44.54 17.94 17.97
CA PRO A 20 45.73 17.22 17.51
C PRO A 20 45.69 15.70 17.75
N LYS A 21 44.92 15.23 18.76
CA LYS A 21 44.70 13.81 19.04
C LYS A 21 43.72 13.12 18.08
N ASP A 22 42.84 13.89 17.45
CA ASP A 22 41.78 13.39 16.55
C ASP A 22 42.13 13.59 15.06
N ARG A 23 43.33 14.11 14.78
CA ARG A 23 43.84 14.29 13.42
C ARG A 23 44.23 12.94 12.84
N PHE A 24 43.70 12.61 11.67
CA PHE A 24 44.07 11.40 10.98
C PHE A 24 44.78 11.75 9.67
N ARG A 25 46.00 11.21 9.49
CA ARG A 25 46.78 11.39 8.26
C ARG A 25 46.13 10.59 7.14
N ILE A 26 45.96 11.22 5.97
CA ILE A 26 45.27 10.61 4.83
C ILE A 26 46.22 9.59 4.17
N SER A 27 45.92 8.30 4.32
CA SER A 27 46.65 7.23 3.60
C SER A 27 46.28 7.19 2.11
N LYS A 28 47.06 6.46 1.29
CA LYS A 28 46.85 6.33 -0.16
C LYS A 28 45.41 5.90 -0.52
N ASP A 29 44.83 4.94 0.20
CA ASP A 29 43.46 4.47 -0.04
C ASP A 29 42.42 5.54 0.28
N HIS A 30 42.64 6.30 1.36
CA HIS A 30 41.77 7.42 1.71
C HIS A 30 41.87 8.55 0.69
N LYS A 31 43.05 8.79 0.06
CA LYS A 31 43.18 9.81 -0.99
C LYS A 31 42.27 9.53 -2.19
N GLN A 32 42.19 8.28 -2.64
CA GLN A 32 41.35 7.89 -3.78
C GLN A 32 39.85 8.02 -3.47
N VAL A 33 39.44 7.76 -2.23
CA VAL A 33 38.04 7.94 -1.82
C VAL A 33 37.70 9.42 -1.65
N LEU A 34 38.58 10.20 -1.04
CA LEU A 34 38.37 11.63 -0.83
C LEU A 34 38.37 12.41 -2.14
N SER A 35 39.20 12.06 -3.12
CA SER A 35 39.17 12.71 -4.44
C SER A 35 37.83 12.48 -5.15
N LYS A 36 37.25 11.28 -5.01
CA LYS A 36 35.91 10.98 -5.54
C LYS A 36 34.78 11.70 -4.80
N LEU A 37 34.86 11.79 -3.47
CA LEU A 37 33.78 12.37 -2.66
C LEU A 37 33.79 13.89 -2.61
N SER A 38 34.97 14.51 -2.67
CA SER A 38 35.13 15.96 -2.51
C SER A 38 35.52 16.69 -3.79
N GLY A 39 35.87 15.95 -4.86
CA GLY A 39 36.39 16.52 -6.11
C GLY A 39 37.77 17.19 -5.97
N ARG A 40 38.40 17.13 -4.79
CA ARG A 40 39.68 17.76 -4.48
C ARG A 40 40.73 16.70 -4.15
N THR A 41 41.97 16.90 -4.59
CA THR A 41 43.08 15.99 -4.33
C THR A 41 43.82 16.34 -3.03
N PRO A 42 43.85 15.44 -2.02
CA PRO A 42 44.54 15.74 -0.76
C PRO A 42 46.06 15.68 -0.90
N SER A 43 46.74 16.81 -0.65
CA SER A 43 48.19 16.88 -0.38
C SER A 43 48.61 16.21 0.95
N GLU A 44 49.91 16.00 1.16
CA GLU A 44 50.48 15.30 2.32
C GLU A 44 50.31 16.00 3.66
N HIS A 45 50.09 17.31 3.63
CA HIS A 45 49.86 18.15 4.81
C HIS A 45 48.39 18.20 5.24
N HIS A 46 47.49 17.52 4.52
CA HIS A 46 46.07 17.50 4.82
C HIS A 46 45.69 16.34 5.76
N PHE A 47 44.77 16.63 6.66
CA PHE A 47 44.25 15.69 7.64
C PHE A 47 42.73 15.55 7.52
N ILE A 48 42.20 14.43 7.98
CA ILE A 48 40.76 14.24 8.14
C ILE A 48 40.39 14.02 9.60
N CYS A 49 39.18 14.41 9.97
CA CYS A 49 38.63 14.11 11.29
C CYS A 49 38.24 12.63 11.40
N ASN A 50 38.15 12.11 12.62
CA ASN A 50 37.73 10.73 12.88
C ASN A 50 36.40 10.38 12.21
N ARG A 51 35.42 11.29 12.18
CA ARG A 51 34.14 11.06 11.49
C ARG A 51 34.32 10.83 9.99
N CYS A 52 35.15 11.63 9.32
CA CYS A 52 35.41 11.47 7.89
C CYS A 52 36.27 10.24 7.59
N ARG A 53 37.16 9.86 8.52
CA ARG A 53 37.90 8.60 8.47
C ARG A 53 36.95 7.39 8.48
N HIS A 54 35.93 7.38 9.33
CA HIS A 54 34.93 6.31 9.35
C HIS A 54 34.15 6.24 8.04
N VAL A 55 33.76 7.38 7.47
CA VAL A 55 33.08 7.42 6.15
C VAL A 55 33.98 6.80 5.07
N CYS A 56 35.26 7.18 5.02
CA CYS A 56 36.17 6.64 4.02
C CYS A 56 36.42 5.14 4.22
N ARG A 57 36.55 4.66 5.47
CA ARG A 57 36.68 3.23 5.79
C ARG A 57 35.47 2.42 5.35
N SER A 58 34.26 2.93 5.55
CA SER A 58 33.04 2.28 5.08
C SER A 58 33.01 2.17 3.56
N TYR A 59 33.48 3.20 2.85
CA TYR A 59 33.56 3.18 1.39
C TYR A 59 34.61 2.17 0.87
N ILE A 60 35.77 2.09 1.53
CA ILE A 60 36.82 1.10 1.21
C ILE A 60 36.30 -0.32 1.47
N LYS A 61 35.60 -0.54 2.59
CA LYS A 61 35.01 -1.85 2.91
C LYS A 61 33.98 -2.28 1.86
N GLN A 62 33.08 -1.38 1.44
CA GLN A 62 32.12 -1.67 0.36
C GLN A 62 32.80 -1.98 -0.98
N LYS A 63 33.93 -1.33 -1.30
CA LYS A 63 34.71 -1.63 -2.50
C LYS A 63 35.35 -3.02 -2.42
N ASN A 64 35.93 -3.38 -1.29
CA ASN A 64 36.56 -4.69 -1.09
C ASN A 64 35.53 -5.82 -1.04
N ASP A 65 34.33 -5.60 -0.50
CA ASP A 65 33.24 -6.59 -0.51
C ASP A 65 32.69 -6.82 -1.93
N ARG A 66 32.71 -5.79 -2.81
CA ARG A 66 32.41 -5.96 -4.24
C ARG A 66 33.50 -6.75 -4.96
N TYR A 67 34.77 -6.50 -4.65
CA TYR A 67 35.92 -7.20 -5.24
C TYR A 67 35.99 -8.68 -4.80
N ARG A 68 35.76 -8.98 -3.51
CA ARG A 68 35.66 -10.37 -3.01
C ARG A 68 34.49 -11.17 -3.60
N LYS A 69 33.41 -10.50 -4.04
CA LYS A 69 32.33 -11.15 -4.79
C LYS A 69 32.68 -11.42 -6.26
N THR A 70 33.74 -10.80 -6.78
CA THR A 70 34.21 -11.01 -8.16
C THR A 70 35.29 -12.09 -8.24
N ASP A 71 36.14 -12.26 -7.22
CA ASP A 71 37.21 -13.28 -7.18
C ASP A 71 36.72 -14.74 -6.98
N ASN A 72 35.47 -14.96 -6.56
CA ASN A 72 34.93 -16.31 -6.35
C ASN A 72 34.30 -16.94 -7.60
N PHE A 73 34.55 -16.39 -8.80
CA PHE A 73 33.98 -16.91 -10.04
C PHE A 73 34.90 -16.81 -11.24
N GLU A 74 36.17 -17.23 -11.13
CA GLU A 74 37.00 -17.44 -12.31
C GLU A 74 37.85 -18.71 -12.20
N THR A 75 37.31 -19.83 -12.69
CA THR A 75 38.08 -20.74 -13.53
C THR A 75 37.13 -21.37 -14.54
N GLU A 76 36.92 -20.69 -15.66
CA GLU A 76 36.91 -21.33 -16.97
C GLU A 76 36.95 -20.24 -18.06
N ASN A 77 38.12 -20.12 -18.68
CA ASN A 77 38.32 -19.42 -19.93
C ASN A 77 37.42 -20.03 -21.01
N ARG A 78 36.29 -19.39 -21.31
CA ARG A 78 35.74 -19.33 -22.66
C ARG A 78 35.22 -17.93 -22.93
N THR A 79 35.75 -17.33 -23.99
CA THR A 79 35.20 -16.18 -24.71
C THR A 79 33.75 -16.48 -25.12
N ALA A 80 32.82 -16.30 -24.19
CA ALA A 80 31.40 -16.19 -24.46
C ALA A 80 30.98 -14.83 -23.90
N SER A 81 30.58 -13.92 -24.79
CA SER A 81 29.91 -12.69 -24.40
C SER A 81 28.75 -13.05 -23.49
N VAL A 82 28.86 -12.76 -22.19
CA VAL A 82 27.72 -12.88 -21.27
C VAL A 82 26.61 -12.02 -21.88
N PRO A 83 25.45 -12.59 -22.25
CA PRO A 83 24.40 -11.81 -22.86
C PRO A 83 23.90 -10.79 -21.84
N LEU A 84 24.34 -9.54 -22.00
CA LEU A 84 23.78 -8.40 -21.30
C LEU A 84 22.28 -8.37 -21.64
N SER A 85 21.42 -8.40 -20.62
CA SER A 85 19.97 -8.33 -20.88
C SER A 85 19.67 -7.06 -21.66
N PRO A 86 18.85 -7.15 -22.73
CA PRO A 86 18.57 -6.00 -23.56
C PRO A 86 17.93 -4.86 -22.75
N PRO A 87 18.12 -3.59 -23.15
CA PRO A 87 17.58 -2.43 -22.43
C PRO A 87 16.05 -2.47 -22.34
N SER A 88 15.40 -3.10 -23.31
CA SER A 88 13.97 -3.38 -23.33
C SER A 88 13.67 -4.70 -24.01
N VAL A 89 12.59 -5.35 -23.60
CA VAL A 89 12.07 -6.59 -24.19
C VAL A 89 10.68 -6.34 -24.77
N VAL A 90 10.37 -6.99 -25.88
CA VAL A 90 9.02 -6.99 -26.46
C VAL A 90 8.24 -8.14 -25.83
N LEU A 91 7.11 -7.82 -25.22
CA LEU A 91 6.24 -8.79 -24.56
C LEU A 91 4.87 -8.82 -25.25
N PRO A 92 4.17 -9.97 -25.25
CA PRO A 92 2.88 -10.15 -25.92
C PRO A 92 1.72 -9.57 -25.10
N PHE A 93 1.93 -8.39 -24.51
CA PHE A 93 0.89 -7.68 -23.79
C PHE A 93 0.34 -6.55 -24.66
N PRO A 94 -0.99 -6.46 -24.81
CA PRO A 94 -1.60 -5.36 -25.54
C PRO A 94 -1.35 -4.03 -24.83
N SER A 95 -1.19 -2.94 -25.59
CA SER A 95 -1.05 -1.60 -25.01
C SER A 95 -1.88 -0.53 -25.69
N THR A 96 -2.17 0.51 -24.92
CA THR A 96 -2.80 1.72 -25.42
C THR A 96 -1.81 2.61 -26.17
N SER A 97 -2.34 3.49 -27.02
CA SER A 97 -1.52 4.44 -27.77
C SER A 97 -0.72 5.35 -26.84
N ARG A 98 0.55 5.56 -27.18
CA ARG A 98 1.41 6.53 -26.51
C ARG A 98 1.11 7.92 -27.07
N GLY A 99 0.56 8.81 -26.25
CA GLY A 99 0.22 10.16 -26.71
C GLY A 99 -0.01 11.14 -25.57
N HIS A 100 0.32 12.41 -25.81
CA HIS A 100 0.11 13.51 -24.88
C HIS A 100 -1.03 14.45 -25.29
N SER A 101 -1.44 14.40 -26.56
CA SER A 101 -2.48 15.25 -27.16
C SER A 101 -3.87 14.61 -27.17
N TYR A 102 -3.96 13.28 -26.98
CA TYR A 102 -5.21 12.53 -27.05
C TYR A 102 -5.39 11.62 -25.83
N CYS A 103 -6.64 11.35 -25.47
CA CYS A 103 -6.95 10.33 -24.47
C CYS A 103 -6.51 8.94 -24.96
N CYS A 104 -5.77 8.19 -24.13
CA CYS A 104 -5.29 6.85 -24.48
C CYS A 104 -6.42 5.82 -24.67
N ILE A 105 -7.64 6.12 -24.22
CA ILE A 105 -8.83 5.26 -24.30
C ILE A 105 -9.68 5.67 -25.51
N CYS A 106 -10.37 6.82 -25.45
CA CYS A 106 -11.30 7.23 -26.52
C CYS A 106 -10.66 7.96 -27.70
N LYS A 107 -9.34 8.20 -27.69
CA LYS A 107 -8.59 8.93 -28.73
C LYS A 107 -9.06 10.35 -29.01
N LYS A 108 -10.00 10.88 -28.22
CA LYS A 108 -10.47 12.26 -28.37
C LYS A 108 -9.41 13.23 -27.83
N PRO A 109 -9.11 14.33 -28.55
CA PRO A 109 -8.38 15.44 -27.97
C PRO A 109 -9.27 16.07 -26.89
N GLY A 110 -8.67 16.52 -25.80
CA GLY A 110 -9.43 17.08 -24.68
C GLY A 110 -8.74 18.31 -24.12
N PRO A 111 -9.48 19.33 -23.68
CA PRO A 111 -8.89 20.53 -23.09
C PRO A 111 -8.20 20.24 -21.74
N LYS A 112 -8.55 19.14 -21.06
CA LYS A 112 -8.00 18.73 -19.75
C LYS A 112 -7.68 17.24 -19.71
N LEU A 113 -6.62 16.82 -20.41
CA LEU A 113 -6.10 15.46 -20.31
C LEU A 113 -5.17 15.32 -19.10
N ILE A 114 -5.42 14.32 -18.26
CA ILE A 114 -4.66 14.05 -17.04
C ILE A 114 -3.73 12.86 -17.30
N VAL A 115 -2.48 12.93 -16.82
CA VAL A 115 -1.57 11.79 -16.88
C VAL A 115 -2.15 10.65 -16.05
N VAL A 116 -2.27 9.45 -16.63
CA VAL A 116 -2.84 8.30 -15.93
C VAL A 116 -1.94 7.93 -14.74
N PRO A 117 -2.46 7.98 -13.50
CA PRO A 117 -1.69 7.63 -12.30
C PRO A 117 -1.16 6.20 -12.35
N THR A 118 -0.02 5.96 -11.71
CA THR A 118 0.67 4.66 -11.74
C THR A 118 -0.17 3.52 -11.18
N ASP A 119 -0.88 3.76 -10.07
CA ASP A 119 -1.81 2.81 -9.45
C ASP A 119 -2.94 2.42 -10.40
N VAL A 120 -3.51 3.39 -11.13
CA VAL A 120 -4.57 3.14 -12.12
C VAL A 120 -4.02 2.31 -13.29
N ARG A 121 -2.82 2.62 -13.79
CA ARG A 121 -2.17 1.84 -14.86
C ARG A 121 -1.95 0.38 -14.44
N HIS A 122 -1.47 0.15 -13.22
CA HIS A 122 -1.24 -1.20 -12.69
C HIS A 122 -2.55 -1.95 -12.46
N ARG A 123 -3.58 -1.29 -11.91
CA ARG A 123 -4.91 -1.90 -11.72
C ARG A 123 -5.52 -2.36 -13.04
N ILE A 124 -5.43 -1.54 -14.10
CA ILE A 124 -5.92 -1.90 -15.43
C ILE A 124 -5.16 -3.11 -15.99
N PHE A 125 -3.85 -3.19 -15.76
CA PHE A 125 -3.08 -4.37 -16.17
C PHE A 125 -3.52 -5.63 -15.42
N ILE A 126 -3.77 -5.53 -14.11
CA ILE A 126 -4.27 -6.66 -13.30
C ILE A 126 -5.66 -7.12 -13.77
N THR A 127 -6.57 -6.20 -14.08
CA THR A 127 -7.98 -6.56 -14.39
C THR A 127 -8.26 -6.82 -15.86
N ARG A 128 -7.44 -6.29 -16.78
CA ARG A 128 -7.70 -6.34 -18.23
C ARG A 128 -6.52 -6.79 -19.08
N GLU A 129 -5.36 -7.05 -18.46
CA GLU A 129 -4.15 -7.44 -19.19
C GLU A 129 -3.65 -6.39 -20.22
N VAL A 130 -4.11 -5.13 -20.12
CA VAL A 130 -3.68 -4.05 -21.02
C VAL A 130 -2.67 -3.14 -20.35
N ILE A 131 -1.56 -2.89 -21.03
CA ILE A 131 -0.53 -1.96 -20.57
C ILE A 131 -0.87 -0.54 -21.01
N ILE A 132 -0.90 0.37 -20.04
CA ILE A 132 -0.90 1.82 -20.31
C ILE A 132 0.54 2.33 -20.18
N PRO A 133 1.16 2.81 -21.28
CA PRO A 133 2.51 3.36 -21.23
C PRO A 133 2.60 4.51 -20.22
N ALA A 134 3.80 4.68 -19.63
CA ALA A 134 4.07 5.85 -18.79
C ALA A 134 3.79 7.14 -19.58
N TRP A 135 3.28 8.16 -18.87
CA TRP A 135 2.95 9.48 -19.41
C TRP A 135 1.77 9.54 -20.39
N SER A 136 1.10 8.40 -20.63
CA SER A 136 -0.17 8.38 -21.36
C SER A 136 -1.19 9.24 -20.61
N ARG A 137 -1.97 10.01 -21.35
CA ARG A 137 -3.00 10.86 -20.76
C ARG A 137 -4.40 10.32 -21.03
N CYS A 138 -5.31 10.58 -20.10
CA CYS A 138 -6.70 10.17 -20.17
C CYS A 138 -7.63 11.33 -19.82
N CYS A 139 -8.85 11.35 -20.38
CA CYS A 139 -9.83 12.35 -20.00
C CYS A 139 -10.44 12.03 -18.63
N PRO A 140 -10.94 13.03 -17.89
CA PRO A 140 -11.50 12.83 -16.54
C PRO A 140 -12.64 11.82 -16.51
N VAL A 141 -13.47 11.81 -17.56
CA VAL A 141 -14.61 10.89 -17.72
C VAL A 141 -14.15 9.43 -17.63
N HIS A 142 -13.15 9.02 -18.41
CA HIS A 142 -12.65 7.63 -18.35
C HIS A 142 -11.73 7.36 -17.16
N LEU A 143 -11.16 8.39 -16.53
CA LEU A 143 -10.34 8.19 -15.34
C LEU A 143 -11.19 7.92 -14.09
N GLN A 144 -12.37 8.54 -14.01
CA GLN A 144 -13.32 8.41 -12.89
C GLN A 144 -14.35 7.28 -13.10
N GLY A 145 -14.68 6.95 -14.34
CA GLY A 145 -15.62 5.88 -14.69
C GLY A 145 -14.98 4.49 -14.78
N THR A 146 -15.82 3.48 -15.04
CA THR A 146 -15.37 2.13 -15.38
C THR A 146 -14.73 2.16 -16.77
N ILE A 147 -13.49 1.67 -16.88
CA ILE A 147 -12.70 1.70 -18.12
C ILE A 147 -13.14 0.57 -19.07
N ASP A 148 -14.45 0.40 -19.29
CA ASP A 148 -15.00 -0.74 -20.02
C ASP A 148 -14.61 -0.78 -21.50
N ASP A 149 -14.49 0.38 -22.14
CA ASP A 149 -14.23 0.51 -23.58
C ASP A 149 -12.74 0.58 -23.96
N LEU A 150 -11.88 -0.09 -23.20
CA LEU A 150 -10.44 -0.06 -23.46
C LEU A 150 -10.05 -0.89 -24.68
N LYS A 151 -9.95 -0.26 -25.85
CA LYS A 151 -9.43 -0.89 -27.06
C LYS A 151 -7.91 -0.76 -27.15
N PRO A 152 -7.16 -1.88 -27.22
CA PRO A 152 -5.71 -1.81 -27.37
C PRO A 152 -5.34 -1.26 -28.76
N ALA A 153 -4.26 -0.50 -28.81
CA ALA A 153 -3.72 0.05 -30.06
C ALA A 153 -2.69 -0.89 -30.71
N THR A 154 -1.98 -1.66 -29.90
CA THR A 154 -0.96 -2.63 -30.33
C THR A 154 -1.05 -3.89 -29.50
N GLU A 155 -0.82 -5.05 -30.11
CA GLU A 155 -0.86 -6.36 -29.44
C GLU A 155 0.40 -6.69 -28.64
N LYS A 156 1.52 -6.05 -28.99
CA LYS A 156 2.82 -6.24 -28.35
C LYS A 156 3.30 -4.93 -27.74
N THR A 157 4.02 -5.04 -26.62
CA THR A 157 4.52 -3.87 -25.90
C THR A 157 6.00 -4.03 -25.56
N THR A 158 6.78 -3.00 -25.85
CA THR A 158 8.18 -2.92 -25.47
C THR A 158 8.31 -2.37 -24.05
N LEU A 159 8.80 -3.20 -23.12
CA LEU A 159 8.99 -2.84 -21.72
C LEU A 159 10.46 -2.80 -21.34
N SER A 160 10.82 -1.80 -20.54
CA SER A 160 12.16 -1.72 -19.93
C SER A 160 12.24 -2.57 -18.67
N ARG A 161 13.48 -2.86 -18.23
CA ARG A 161 13.76 -3.51 -16.93
C ARG A 161 13.06 -2.79 -15.76
N THR A 162 13.03 -1.46 -15.79
CA THR A 162 12.42 -0.66 -14.71
C THR A 162 10.91 -0.84 -14.66
N THR A 163 10.23 -0.83 -15.82
CA THR A 163 8.77 -1.03 -15.88
C THR A 163 8.38 -2.43 -15.46
N ILE A 164 9.09 -3.46 -15.90
CA ILE A 164 8.83 -4.85 -15.48
C ILE A 164 9.01 -5.01 -13.98
N THR A 165 10.08 -4.46 -13.42
CA THR A 165 10.35 -4.51 -11.97
C THR A 165 9.24 -3.79 -11.18
N GLN A 166 8.74 -2.66 -11.68
CA GLN A 166 7.63 -1.93 -11.06
C GLN A 166 6.32 -2.74 -11.10
N LEU A 167 6.00 -3.36 -12.23
CA LEU A 167 4.83 -4.23 -12.36
C LEU A 167 4.89 -5.40 -11.38
N ILE A 168 6.02 -6.11 -11.30
CA ILE A 168 6.22 -7.23 -10.36
C ILE A 168 6.04 -6.77 -8.91
N LYS A 169 6.61 -5.61 -8.53
CA LYS A 169 6.42 -5.05 -7.18
C LYS A 169 4.96 -4.74 -6.90
N SER A 170 4.27 -4.08 -7.84
CA SER A 170 2.86 -3.76 -7.68
C SER A 170 1.95 -4.98 -7.66
N PHE A 171 2.27 -6.04 -8.42
CA PHE A 171 1.59 -7.33 -8.30
C PHE A 171 1.77 -7.93 -6.92
N ARG A 172 3.00 -7.95 -6.40
CA ARG A 172 3.26 -8.43 -5.03
C ARG A 172 2.45 -7.62 -4.01
N ASP A 173 2.42 -6.31 -4.13
CA ASP A 173 1.67 -5.44 -3.22
C ASP A 173 0.16 -5.71 -3.32
N GLU A 174 -0.35 -5.95 -4.53
CA GLU A 174 -1.75 -6.33 -4.76
C GLU A 174 -2.09 -7.69 -4.15
N VAL A 175 -1.26 -8.71 -4.37
CA VAL A 175 -1.44 -10.04 -3.78
C VAL A 175 -1.40 -9.96 -2.26
N ILE A 176 -0.48 -9.19 -1.67
CA ILE A 176 -0.44 -8.99 -0.21
C ILE A 176 -1.70 -8.25 0.29
N ARG A 177 -2.26 -7.33 -0.49
CA ARG A 177 -3.56 -6.71 -0.18
C ARG A 177 -4.68 -7.75 -0.21
N GLN A 178 -4.72 -8.61 -1.22
CA GLN A 178 -5.76 -9.63 -1.42
C GLN A 178 -5.63 -10.84 -0.48
N GLU A 179 -4.43 -11.31 -0.13
CA GLU A 179 -4.25 -12.33 0.93
C GLU A 179 -4.76 -11.84 2.30
N ARG A 180 -4.89 -10.52 2.46
CA ARG A 180 -5.48 -9.87 3.63
C ARG A 180 -6.95 -9.49 3.44
N THR A 181 -7.56 -9.72 2.27
CA THR A 181 -8.98 -9.46 2.09
C THR A 181 -9.79 -10.50 2.84
N ARG A 182 -10.19 -10.09 4.04
CA ARG A 182 -11.44 -10.50 4.67
C ARG A 182 -12.56 -10.30 3.65
N LEU A 183 -13.64 -11.06 3.73
CA LEU A 183 -14.91 -10.63 3.13
C LEU A 183 -15.15 -9.16 3.47
N ASP A 184 -15.06 -8.29 2.47
CA ASP A 184 -15.21 -6.85 2.64
C ASP A 184 -16.64 -6.46 2.31
N PHE A 185 -17.44 -6.35 3.38
CA PHE A 185 -18.82 -5.93 3.29
C PHE A 185 -18.96 -4.47 2.82
N ASN A 186 -17.89 -3.68 2.64
CA ASN A 186 -18.05 -2.37 1.98
C ASN A 186 -18.22 -2.47 0.46
N SER A 187 -17.77 -3.58 -0.13
CA SER A 187 -17.80 -3.83 -1.58
C SER A 187 -19.05 -4.58 -2.05
N LEU A 188 -19.79 -5.19 -1.12
CA LEU A 188 -21.01 -5.93 -1.43
C LEU A 188 -22.17 -5.01 -1.79
N SER A 189 -22.98 -5.45 -2.74
CA SER A 189 -24.27 -4.85 -3.07
C SER A 189 -25.25 -4.91 -1.90
N ASN A 190 -26.31 -4.11 -1.95
CA ASN A 190 -27.37 -4.14 -0.94
C ASN A 190 -28.12 -5.50 -0.93
N ALA A 191 -28.24 -6.16 -2.08
CA ALA A 191 -28.82 -7.50 -2.18
C ALA A 191 -27.97 -8.54 -1.43
N GLU A 192 -26.65 -8.55 -1.69
CA GLU A 192 -25.72 -9.46 -1.00
C GLU A 192 -25.67 -9.21 0.52
N HIS A 193 -25.81 -7.95 0.97
CA HIS A 193 -25.94 -7.64 2.39
C HIS A 193 -27.19 -8.26 3.00
N MET A 194 -28.33 -8.11 2.34
CA MET A 194 -29.59 -8.69 2.79
C MET A 194 -29.49 -10.23 2.84
N ASP A 195 -28.86 -10.84 1.84
CA ASP A 195 -28.71 -12.30 1.76
C ASP A 195 -27.81 -12.84 2.87
N LEU A 196 -26.69 -12.17 3.17
CA LEU A 196 -25.70 -12.65 4.14
C LEU A 196 -26.00 -12.25 5.58
N LEU A 197 -26.58 -11.07 5.81
CA LEU A 197 -26.80 -10.52 7.16
C LEU A 197 -28.27 -10.40 7.54
N GLY A 198 -29.18 -10.37 6.57
CA GLY A 198 -30.62 -10.19 6.79
C GLY A 198 -31.04 -8.77 7.11
N ILE A 199 -30.13 -7.81 6.96
CA ILE A 199 -30.40 -6.40 7.19
C ILE A 199 -29.75 -5.57 6.08
N SER A 200 -30.31 -4.39 5.82
CA SER A 200 -29.78 -3.50 4.81
C SER A 200 -28.44 -2.89 5.25
N ARG A 201 -27.71 -2.32 4.30
CA ARG A 201 -26.44 -1.64 4.59
C ARG A 201 -26.64 -0.43 5.52
N GLU A 202 -27.74 0.29 5.35
CA GLU A 202 -28.12 1.45 6.17
C GLU A 202 -28.42 0.99 7.60
N SER A 203 -29.18 -0.10 7.75
CA SER A 203 -29.50 -0.69 9.05
C SER A 203 -28.25 -1.17 9.78
N LEU A 204 -27.25 -1.69 9.06
CA LEU A 204 -25.97 -2.08 9.63
C LEU A 204 -25.20 -0.88 10.19
N VAL A 205 -25.20 0.25 9.46
CA VAL A 205 -24.57 1.51 9.90
C VAL A 205 -25.27 2.04 11.15
N ASP A 206 -26.59 1.99 11.20
CA ASP A 206 -27.36 2.42 12.38
C ASP A 206 -27.10 1.52 13.59
N MET A 207 -27.06 0.19 13.40
CA MET A 207 -26.71 -0.74 14.48
C MET A 207 -25.29 -0.56 14.98
N GLU A 208 -24.35 -0.17 14.11
CA GLU A 208 -22.96 0.11 14.49
C GLU A 208 -22.87 1.23 15.53
N ARG A 209 -23.71 2.28 15.41
CA ARG A 209 -23.75 3.42 16.36
C ARG A 209 -24.08 2.97 17.79
N TYR A 210 -24.94 1.95 17.94
CA TYR A 210 -25.32 1.45 19.27
C TYR A 210 -24.23 0.63 19.99
N ILE A 211 -23.25 0.13 19.25
CA ILE A 211 -22.15 -0.67 19.79
C ILE A 211 -20.81 0.07 19.79
N GLU A 212 -20.77 1.26 19.18
CA GLU A 212 -19.60 2.13 19.15
C GLU A 212 -19.16 2.49 20.57
N GLY A 213 -17.85 2.52 20.81
CA GLY A 213 -17.27 2.69 22.15
C GLY A 213 -17.38 1.48 23.09
N ARG A 214 -18.33 0.56 22.88
CA ARG A 214 -18.51 -0.66 23.70
C ARG A 214 -17.78 -1.88 23.14
N VAL A 215 -17.55 -1.91 21.84
CA VAL A 215 -16.79 -2.97 21.15
C VAL A 215 -15.44 -2.43 20.70
N ARG A 216 -14.34 -3.02 21.18
CA ARG A 216 -12.98 -2.58 20.83
C ARG A 216 -12.56 -3.06 19.44
N ALA A 217 -12.12 -2.13 18.60
CA ALA A 217 -11.42 -2.43 17.34
C ALA A 217 -10.02 -2.97 17.61
N THR A 218 -9.56 -3.89 16.76
CA THR A 218 -8.20 -4.44 16.79
C THR A 218 -7.55 -4.26 15.41
N PRO A 219 -6.21 -4.39 15.29
CA PRO A 219 -5.56 -4.36 13.97
C PRO A 219 -6.11 -5.39 12.99
N ALA A 220 -6.72 -6.46 13.51
CA ALA A 220 -7.30 -7.53 12.72
C ALA A 220 -8.82 -7.40 12.49
N ARG A 221 -9.52 -6.41 13.08
CA ARG A 221 -11.00 -6.36 13.02
C ARG A 221 -11.52 -4.99 13.44
N SER A 222 -12.34 -4.35 12.61
CA SER A 222 -13.06 -3.13 12.97
C SER A 222 -14.34 -3.43 13.76
N VAL A 223 -14.98 -2.39 14.33
CA VAL A 223 -16.30 -2.51 14.98
C VAL A 223 -17.34 -3.03 13.99
N ARG A 224 -17.42 -2.45 12.79
CA ARG A 224 -18.24 -2.99 11.69
C ARG A 224 -18.02 -4.48 11.43
N THR A 225 -16.78 -4.92 11.20
CA THR A 225 -16.49 -6.34 10.96
C THR A 225 -16.94 -7.23 12.12
N SER A 226 -16.87 -6.70 13.35
CA SER A 226 -17.37 -7.39 14.54
C SER A 226 -18.87 -7.65 14.48
N LEU A 227 -19.62 -6.61 14.15
CA LEU A 227 -21.06 -6.64 14.01
C LEU A 227 -21.47 -7.57 12.87
N THR A 228 -20.79 -7.47 11.74
CA THR A 228 -21.01 -8.35 10.58
C THR A 228 -20.80 -9.83 10.92
N ILE A 229 -19.69 -10.19 11.59
CA ILE A 229 -19.43 -11.57 12.04
C ILE A 229 -20.55 -12.05 12.96
N PHE A 230 -21.02 -11.19 13.88
CA PHE A 230 -22.12 -11.51 14.77
C PHE A 230 -23.43 -11.74 14.01
N LEU A 231 -23.81 -10.85 13.11
CA LEU A 231 -25.05 -10.96 12.33
C LEU A 231 -25.04 -12.17 11.40
N MET A 232 -23.93 -12.42 10.70
CA MET A 232 -23.76 -13.60 9.85
C MET A 232 -23.85 -14.89 10.68
N LYS A 233 -23.30 -14.89 11.91
CA LYS A 233 -23.45 -16.01 12.84
C LYS A 233 -24.90 -16.22 13.28
N MET A 234 -25.63 -15.14 13.55
CA MET A 234 -27.02 -15.20 14.00
C MET A 234 -27.98 -15.64 12.88
N ARG A 235 -27.72 -15.21 11.63
CA ARG A 235 -28.55 -15.54 10.47
C ARG A 235 -28.26 -16.94 9.92
N GLY A 236 -26.99 -17.20 9.57
CA GLY A 236 -26.60 -18.44 8.88
C GLY A 236 -26.20 -19.58 9.81
N GLY A 237 -26.03 -19.32 11.11
CA GLY A 237 -25.58 -20.35 12.07
C GLY A 237 -24.12 -20.79 11.88
N GLU A 238 -23.38 -20.17 10.97
CA GLU A 238 -22.07 -20.62 10.48
C GLU A 238 -21.07 -20.96 11.57
N SER A 239 -20.30 -22.04 11.40
CA SER A 239 -19.32 -22.45 12.41
C SER A 239 -18.26 -21.36 12.63
N ASN A 240 -17.72 -21.27 13.84
CA ASN A 240 -16.62 -20.33 14.11
C ASN A 240 -15.37 -20.61 13.25
N LYS A 241 -15.24 -21.82 12.69
CA LYS A 241 -14.17 -22.17 11.74
C LYS A 241 -14.43 -21.52 10.38
N VAL A 242 -15.64 -21.63 9.85
CA VAL A 242 -16.06 -20.97 8.59
C VAL A 242 -15.89 -19.46 8.71
N LEU A 243 -16.43 -18.84 9.77
CA LEU A 243 -16.28 -17.39 10.00
C LEU A 243 -14.82 -16.97 10.17
N SER A 244 -13.98 -17.83 10.77
CA SER A 244 -12.55 -17.58 10.92
C SER A 244 -11.85 -17.52 9.56
N THR A 245 -12.21 -18.42 8.65
CA THR A 245 -11.71 -18.45 7.26
C THR A 245 -12.22 -17.24 6.47
N LEU A 246 -13.54 -17.02 6.45
CA LEU A 246 -14.19 -15.95 5.69
C LEU A 246 -13.70 -14.53 6.04
N PHE A 247 -13.47 -14.27 7.32
CA PHE A 247 -13.04 -12.96 7.79
C PHE A 247 -11.53 -12.87 8.05
N ASN A 248 -10.77 -13.92 7.74
CA ASN A 248 -9.34 -14.02 8.01
C ASN A 248 -8.97 -13.52 9.43
N VAL A 249 -9.65 -14.07 10.44
CA VAL A 249 -9.45 -13.79 11.87
C VAL A 249 -9.40 -15.10 12.63
N SER A 250 -8.68 -15.17 13.75
CA SER A 250 -8.61 -16.42 14.51
C SER A 250 -9.96 -16.84 15.10
N LYS A 251 -10.21 -18.15 15.24
CA LYS A 251 -11.41 -18.71 15.91
C LYS A 251 -11.64 -18.12 17.31
N SER A 252 -10.56 -17.84 18.05
CA SER A 252 -10.65 -17.19 19.36
C SER A 252 -11.14 -15.74 19.26
N SER A 253 -10.69 -15.01 18.22
CA SER A 253 -11.16 -13.66 17.91
C SER A 253 -12.65 -13.65 17.56
N VAL A 254 -13.12 -14.55 16.69
CA VAL A 254 -14.54 -14.73 16.34
C VAL A 254 -15.40 -14.93 17.59
N ARG A 255 -14.95 -15.79 18.51
CA ARG A 255 -15.68 -16.06 19.75
C ARG A 255 -15.74 -14.84 20.68
N ARG A 256 -14.63 -14.11 20.87
CA ARG A 256 -14.61 -12.87 21.67
C ARG A 256 -15.49 -11.79 21.05
N CYS A 257 -15.40 -11.68 19.73
CA CYS A 257 -16.18 -10.80 18.89
C CYS A 257 -17.68 -10.95 19.11
N ILE A 258 -18.20 -12.17 18.92
CA ILE A 258 -19.61 -12.49 19.09
C ILE A 258 -20.09 -12.15 20.50
N ARG A 259 -19.31 -12.48 21.53
CA ARG A 259 -19.66 -12.16 22.92
C ARG A 259 -19.70 -10.67 23.19
N SER A 260 -18.71 -9.92 22.70
CA SER A 260 -18.61 -8.48 22.92
C SER A 260 -19.75 -7.73 22.23
N VAL A 261 -20.07 -8.08 20.98
CA VAL A 261 -21.20 -7.47 20.26
C VAL A 261 -22.52 -7.81 20.93
N ARG A 262 -22.74 -9.09 21.30
CA ARG A 262 -23.95 -9.51 22.04
C ARG A 262 -24.11 -8.71 23.34
N SER A 263 -23.05 -8.64 24.14
CA SER A 263 -23.06 -7.89 25.39
C SER A 263 -23.39 -6.43 25.15
N ALA A 264 -22.75 -5.79 24.16
CA ALA A 264 -22.97 -4.38 23.83
C ALA A 264 -24.41 -4.09 23.37
N LEU A 265 -25.02 -4.99 22.60
CA LEU A 265 -26.42 -4.85 22.17
C LEU A 265 -27.40 -5.08 23.33
N MET A 266 -27.14 -6.08 24.18
CA MET A 266 -28.02 -6.44 25.31
C MET A 266 -27.94 -5.45 26.48
N SER A 267 -26.75 -5.01 26.86
CA SER A 267 -26.57 -4.03 27.93
C SER A 267 -26.70 -2.58 27.45
N GLY A 268 -26.79 -2.38 26.15
CA GLY A 268 -26.92 -1.08 25.52
C GLY A 268 -28.37 -0.64 25.32
N GLU A 269 -28.51 0.52 24.71
CA GLU A 269 -29.81 1.12 24.42
C GLU A 269 -30.55 0.38 23.31
N PHE A 270 -29.85 -0.37 22.45
CA PHE A 270 -30.46 -1.08 21.33
C PHE A 270 -31.61 -2.01 21.75
N VAL A 271 -31.38 -2.92 22.71
CA VAL A 271 -32.46 -3.80 23.16
C VAL A 271 -33.55 -3.00 23.86
N ARG A 272 -33.20 -2.05 24.74
CA ARG A 272 -34.18 -1.22 25.46
C ARG A 272 -35.09 -0.43 24.52
N GLU A 273 -34.50 0.18 23.49
CA GLU A 273 -35.16 1.11 22.56
C GLU A 273 -35.70 0.47 21.30
N LYS A 274 -35.42 -0.80 20.99
CA LYS A 274 -35.91 -1.42 19.74
C LYS A 274 -36.58 -2.77 19.93
N LEU A 275 -36.31 -3.48 21.03
CA LEU A 275 -36.76 -4.85 21.25
C LEU A 275 -37.43 -5.10 22.61
N GLY A 276 -37.22 -4.24 23.59
CA GLY A 276 -37.78 -4.37 24.94
C GLY A 276 -39.24 -3.92 25.00
N PHE A 277 -39.96 -4.38 26.03
CA PHE A 277 -41.36 -3.97 26.30
C PHE A 277 -41.52 -2.44 26.46
N GLN A 278 -40.42 -1.73 26.74
CA GLN A 278 -40.34 -0.27 26.86
C GLN A 278 -40.37 0.48 25.51
N HIS A 279 -40.21 -0.20 24.36
CA HIS A 279 -40.28 0.42 23.02
C HIS A 279 -41.73 0.59 22.51
N THR A 280 -42.71 -0.05 23.14
CA THR A 280 -44.13 0.15 22.84
C THR A 280 -44.66 1.37 23.59
N THR A 281 -44.50 2.57 23.02
CA THR A 281 -45.28 3.72 23.50
C THR A 281 -46.73 3.58 23.05
N ARG A 282 -47.66 3.80 23.99
CA ARG A 282 -49.12 3.68 23.81
C ARG A 282 -49.68 4.53 22.65
N GLU A 283 -48.94 5.54 22.21
CA GLU A 283 -49.30 6.47 21.14
C GLU A 283 -49.28 5.86 19.73
N LYS A 284 -48.63 4.71 19.50
CA LYS A 284 -48.59 4.06 18.17
C LYS A 284 -49.69 3.02 17.95
N ARG A 285 -50.61 2.79 18.90
CA ARG A 285 -51.83 2.01 18.65
C ARG A 285 -52.93 2.96 18.20
N PRO A 286 -53.29 3.05 16.90
CA PRO A 286 -54.55 3.66 16.54
C PRO A 286 -55.65 2.83 17.19
N TYR A 287 -56.36 3.42 18.14
CA TYR A 287 -57.66 2.94 18.59
C TYR A 287 -58.56 2.91 17.35
N LYS A 288 -58.81 1.73 16.78
CA LYS A 288 -59.99 1.51 15.95
C LYS A 288 -61.18 1.46 16.90
N GLY A 289 -61.72 2.63 17.24
CA GLY A 289 -63.03 2.75 17.83
C GLY A 289 -64.08 2.36 16.80
N ASN A 290 -64.92 1.40 17.17
CA ASN A 290 -66.02 0.89 16.38
C ASN A 290 -67.07 1.98 16.10
N ASN A 291 -67.59 1.95 14.88
CA ASN A 291 -68.94 2.30 14.40
C ASN A 291 -69.80 3.23 15.26
N GLN A 292 -70.09 4.41 14.69
CA GLN A 292 -71.44 4.97 14.74
C GLN A 292 -71.84 5.33 13.31
N ASP A 293 -72.78 4.56 12.77
CA ASP A 293 -73.52 4.88 11.55
C ASP A 293 -74.43 6.10 11.81
N PRO A 294 -74.67 6.97 10.80
CA PRO A 294 -75.63 8.05 10.94
C PRO A 294 -77.06 7.52 10.73
N VAL A 295 -77.92 7.71 11.73
CA VAL A 295 -79.38 7.55 11.59
C VAL A 295 -79.94 8.87 11.06
N GLN A 296 -80.77 8.76 10.02
CA GLN A 296 -81.59 9.82 9.43
C GLN A 296 -82.64 10.36 10.41
#